data_AF-A0A920VZI2-F1
#
_entry.id   AF-A0A920VZI2-F1
#
_cell.length_a   1.000
_cell.length_b   1.000
_cell.length_c   1.000
_cell.angle_alpha   90.00
_cell.angle_beta   90.00
_cell.angle_gamma   90.00
#
_symmetry.space_group_name_H-M   'P 1'
#
loop_
_entity.id
_entity.type
_entity.pdbx_description
1 polymer ?
#
loop_
_entity_poly.entity_id
_entity_poly.type
_entity_poly.pdbx_seq_one_letter_code
_entity_poly.pdbx_strand_id
1 'polypeptide(L)'
;MAVVEAEEVEEIEYGSFTEDQLYQTIVSELGAQRGDLEEAGDNYLDLAMETRDLGIVMRAVQFASANADINALMQLGLLWAEMNLTILNLIYPSPFNFWKTATIARRCLTWLV
;
A
#
# COMPACT_ATOMS: atom_id res chain seq x y z
N MET A 1 -20.08 -44.94 -13.47
CA MET A 1 -18.92 -44.07 -13.76
C MET A 1 -19.46 -42.66 -13.68
N ALA A 2 -19.12 -41.92 -12.62
CA ALA A 2 -19.60 -40.55 -12.44
C ALA A 2 -18.94 -39.67 -13.50
N VAL A 3 -19.76 -38.93 -14.24
CA VAL A 3 -19.30 -37.91 -15.17
C VAL A 3 -18.73 -36.79 -14.32
N VAL A 4 -17.42 -36.60 -14.37
CA VAL A 4 -16.77 -35.42 -13.79
C VAL A 4 -16.98 -34.32 -14.82
N GLU A 5 -18.00 -33.52 -14.60
CA GLU A 5 -18.27 -32.31 -15.37
C GLU A 5 -17.12 -31.35 -15.04
N ALA A 6 -16.26 -31.09 -16.03
CA ALA A 6 -15.18 -30.13 -15.87
C ALA A 6 -15.82 -28.74 -15.77
N GLU A 7 -15.82 -28.15 -14.57
CA GLU A 7 -16.19 -26.74 -14.39
C GLU A 7 -15.32 -25.90 -15.31
N GLU A 8 -15.95 -25.17 -16.24
CA GLU A 8 -15.29 -24.08 -16.94
C GLU A 8 -14.87 -23.08 -15.87
N VAL A 9 -13.56 -22.93 -15.68
CA VAL A 9 -12.99 -21.98 -14.72
C VAL A 9 -13.27 -20.59 -15.29
N GLU A 10 -14.37 -19.98 -14.87
CA GLU A 10 -14.62 -18.57 -15.15
C GLU A 10 -13.45 -17.75 -14.57
N GLU A 11 -12.87 -16.87 -15.37
CA GLU A 11 -11.78 -16.00 -14.95
C GLU A 11 -12.32 -15.02 -13.89
N ILE A 12 -11.84 -15.16 -12.65
CA ILE A 12 -12.31 -14.39 -11.50
C ILE A 12 -11.61 -13.02 -11.50
N GLU A 13 -12.39 -11.94 -11.60
CA GLU A 13 -11.88 -10.57 -11.50
C GLU A 13 -11.77 -10.14 -10.03
N TYR A 14 -10.54 -9.94 -9.54
CA TYR A 14 -10.25 -9.54 -8.16
C TYR A 14 -10.18 -8.01 -7.97
N GLY A 15 -10.97 -7.26 -8.73
CA GLY A 15 -11.04 -5.81 -8.66
C GLY A 15 -9.72 -5.13 -8.98
N SER A 16 -9.19 -4.32 -8.06
CA SER A 16 -7.94 -3.57 -8.25
C SER A 16 -6.68 -4.37 -7.90
N PHE A 17 -6.81 -5.61 -7.46
CA PHE A 17 -5.70 -6.49 -7.10
C PHE A 17 -5.61 -7.68 -8.04
N THR A 18 -4.41 -8.21 -8.22
CA THR A 18 -4.25 -9.58 -8.72
C THR A 18 -4.66 -10.58 -7.65
N GLU A 19 -4.92 -11.84 -8.04
CA GLU A 19 -5.18 -12.92 -7.10
C GLU A 19 -4.06 -13.03 -6.06
N ASP A 20 -2.80 -13.00 -6.50
CA ASP A 20 -1.62 -13.08 -5.64
C ASP A 20 -1.55 -11.92 -4.65
N GLN A 21 -1.81 -10.69 -5.10
CA GLN A 21 -1.79 -9.51 -4.23
C GLN A 21 -2.89 -9.56 -3.18
N LEU A 22 -4.09 -9.99 -3.58
CA LEU A 22 -5.21 -10.15 -2.64
C LEU A 22 -4.90 -11.26 -1.63
N TYR A 23 -4.38 -12.40 -2.09
CA TYR A 23 -3.97 -13.50 -1.23
C TYR A 23 -2.92 -13.06 -0.21
N GLN A 24 -1.85 -12.41 -0.66
CA GLN A 24 -0.77 -11.90 0.20
C GLN A 24 -1.30 -10.90 1.22
N THR A 25 -2.19 -10.00 0.81
CA THR A 25 -2.85 -9.03 1.71
C THR A 25 -3.61 -9.76 2.83
N ILE A 26 -4.43 -10.76 2.47
CA ILE A 26 -5.23 -11.53 3.44
C ILE A 26 -4.34 -12.31 4.41
N VAL A 27 -3.33 -13.02 3.90
CA VAL A 27 -2.43 -13.81 4.75
C VAL A 27 -1.63 -12.91 5.68
N SER A 28 -1.16 -11.76 5.21
CA SER A 28 -0.43 -10.77 6.02
C SER A 28 -1.29 -10.22 7.16
N GLU A 29 -2.56 -9.89 6.90
CA GLU A 29 -3.48 -9.42 7.94
C GLU A 29 -3.80 -10.51 8.97
N LEU A 30 -3.97 -11.75 8.52
CA LEU A 30 -4.20 -12.89 9.43
C LEU A 30 -2.95 -13.23 10.25
N GLY A 31 -1.76 -13.07 9.69
CA GLY A 31 -0.48 -13.22 10.40
C GLY A 31 -0.31 -12.14 11.45
N ALA A 32 -0.51 -10.88 11.08
CA ALA A 32 -0.48 -9.73 11.98
C ALA A 32 -1.43 -9.87 13.17
N GLN A 33 -2.67 -10.31 12.93
CA GLN A 33 -3.65 -10.56 14.01
C GLN A 33 -3.20 -11.65 14.99
N ARG A 34 -2.28 -12.53 14.57
CA ARG A 34 -1.66 -13.55 15.43
C ARG A 34 -0.33 -13.11 16.05
N GLY A 35 0.10 -11.89 15.78
CA GLY A 35 1.33 -11.29 16.30
C GLY A 35 2.52 -11.36 15.35
N ASP A 36 2.34 -11.88 14.14
CA ASP A 36 3.39 -11.90 13.11
C ASP A 36 3.42 -10.56 12.36
N LEU A 37 3.95 -9.54 13.04
CA LEU A 37 3.97 -8.17 12.51
C LEU A 37 5.14 -7.94 11.55
N GLU A 38 6.25 -8.66 11.71
CA GLU A 38 7.46 -8.52 10.87
C GLU A 38 7.19 -9.00 9.46
N GLU A 39 6.72 -10.24 9.28
CA GLU A 39 6.38 -10.78 7.94
C GLU A 39 5.25 -9.97 7.29
N ALA A 40 4.25 -9.56 8.07
CA ALA A 40 3.19 -8.70 7.57
C ALA A 40 3.74 -7.35 7.09
N GLY A 41 4.71 -6.76 7.80
CA GLY A 41 5.35 -5.50 7.42
C GLY A 41 6.12 -5.61 6.11
N ASP A 42 6.91 -6.67 5.94
CA ASP A 42 7.67 -6.93 4.72
C ASP A 42 6.73 -7.11 3.52
N ASN A 43 5.70 -7.95 3.68
CA ASN A 43 4.70 -8.17 2.63
C ASN A 43 3.99 -6.88 2.22
N TYR A 44 3.62 -6.03 3.18
CA TYR A 44 2.97 -4.76 2.88
C TYR A 44 3.91 -3.74 2.24
N LEU A 45 5.20 -3.76 2.55
CA LEU A 45 6.21 -2.93 1.86
C LEU A 45 6.29 -3.31 0.38
N ASP A 46 6.37 -4.61 0.08
CA ASP A 46 6.40 -5.11 -1.29
C ASP A 46 5.11 -4.75 -2.05
N LEU A 47 3.94 -5.04 -1.45
CA LEU A 47 2.65 -4.67 -2.02
C LEU A 47 2.54 -3.16 -2.28
N ALA A 48 3.08 -2.33 -1.40
CA ALA A 48 3.07 -0.87 -1.58
C ALA A 48 3.91 -0.45 -2.79
N MET A 49 5.07 -1.06 -3.00
CA MET A 49 5.94 -0.78 -4.14
C MET A 49 5.32 -1.21 -5.47
N GLU A 50 4.67 -2.38 -5.48
CA GLU A 50 4.04 -2.96 -6.67
C GLU A 50 2.78 -2.21 -7.09
N THR A 51 1.84 -2.05 -6.15
CA THR A 51 0.51 -1.52 -6.45
C THR A 51 0.53 0.00 -6.56
N ARG A 52 1.43 0.66 -5.82
CA ARG A 52 1.45 2.11 -5.62
C ARG A 52 0.06 2.64 -5.21
N ASP A 53 -0.72 1.80 -4.52
CA ASP A 53 -2.02 2.17 -4.00
C ASP A 53 -1.84 2.91 -2.66
N LEU A 54 -2.56 4.02 -2.49
CA LEU A 54 -2.42 4.84 -1.29
C LEU A 54 -2.87 4.07 -0.03
N GLY A 55 -3.91 3.24 -0.11
CA GLY A 55 -4.39 2.45 1.02
C GLY A 55 -3.35 1.43 1.48
N ILE A 56 -2.73 0.71 0.54
CA ILE A 56 -1.66 -0.25 0.82
C ILE A 56 -0.42 0.46 1.38
N VAL A 57 0.00 1.58 0.79
CA VAL A 57 1.14 2.37 1.29
C VAL A 57 0.87 2.84 2.72
N MET A 58 -0.35 3.30 3.01
CA MET A 58 -0.71 3.72 4.37
C MET A 58 -0.67 2.55 5.36
N ARG A 59 -1.12 1.37 4.94
CA ARG A 59 -1.09 0.17 5.78
C ARG A 59 0.34 -0.32 6.03
N ALA A 60 1.20 -0.29 5.01
CA ALA A 60 2.62 -0.59 5.14
C ALA A 60 3.34 0.31 6.15
N VAL A 61 3.02 1.62 6.15
CA VAL A 61 3.60 2.55 7.15
C VAL A 61 3.15 2.19 8.56
N GLN A 62 1.92 1.71 8.76
CA GLN A 62 1.46 1.28 10.09
C GLN A 62 2.26 0.07 10.59
N PHE A 63 2.48 -0.95 9.75
CA PHE A 63 3.31 -2.09 10.12
C PHE A 63 4.77 -1.72 10.36
N ALA A 64 5.37 -0.95 9.45
CA ALA A 64 6.74 -0.45 9.60
C ALA A 64 6.89 0.39 10.89
N SER A 65 5.91 1.20 11.24
CA SER A 65 5.89 1.95 12.51
C SER A 65 5.79 1.03 13.72
N ALA A 66 4.90 0.02 13.68
CA ALA A 66 4.72 -0.94 14.77
C ALA A 66 5.98 -1.78 15.02
N ASN A 67 6.72 -2.12 13.95
CA ASN A 67 7.97 -2.86 14.01
C ASN A 67 9.20 -1.98 14.30
N ALA A 68 9.03 -0.65 14.34
CA ALA A 68 10.12 0.32 14.35
C ALA A 68 11.13 0.12 13.19
N ASP A 69 10.64 -0.31 12.03
CA ASP A 69 11.45 -0.48 10.82
C ASP A 69 11.65 0.87 10.12
N ILE A 70 12.75 1.52 10.49
CA ILE A 70 13.14 2.83 9.94
C ILE A 70 13.46 2.76 8.45
N ASN A 71 13.96 1.62 7.94
CA ASN A 71 14.29 1.48 6.54
C ASN A 71 13.03 1.40 5.69
N ALA A 72 12.05 0.60 6.10
CA ALA A 72 10.74 0.55 5.45
C ALA A 72 10.04 1.91 5.50
N LEU A 73 10.06 2.60 6.64
CA LEU A 73 9.48 3.95 6.77
C LEU A 73 10.13 4.96 5.81
N MET A 74 11.45 4.92 5.63
CA MET A 74 12.15 5.78 4.68
C MET A 74 11.71 5.48 3.24
N GLN A 75 11.68 4.20 2.86
CA GLN A 75 11.28 3.77 1.51
C GLN A 75 9.84 4.17 1.20
N LEU A 76 8.92 3.95 2.14
CA LEU A 76 7.51 4.32 2.02
C LEU A 76 7.31 5.84 1.97
N GLY A 77 8.10 6.60 2.73
CA GLY A 77 8.10 8.07 2.68
C GLY A 77 8.54 8.62 1.32
N LEU A 78 9.55 8.00 0.71
CA LEU A 78 9.99 8.35 -0.65
C LEU A 78 8.93 7.99 -1.69
N LEU A 79 8.37 6.78 -1.62
CA LEU A 79 7.29 6.33 -2.50
C LEU A 79 6.09 7.29 -2.43
N TRP A 80 5.69 7.69 -1.21
CA TRP A 80 4.59 8.64 -1.02
C TRP A 80 4.87 10.00 -1.67
N ALA A 81 6.09 10.52 -1.52
CA ALA A 81 6.48 11.79 -2.13
C ALA A 81 6.40 11.72 -3.67
N GLU A 82 6.86 10.62 -4.28
CA GLU A 82 6.78 10.39 -5.73
C GLU A 82 5.33 10.35 -6.24
N MET A 83 4.46 9.60 -5.55
CA MET A 83 3.04 9.53 -5.92
C MET A 83 2.36 10.89 -5.78
N ASN A 84 2.65 11.63 -4.71
CA ASN A 84 2.09 12.96 -4.46
C ASN A 84 2.54 13.96 -5.54
N LEU A 85 3.81 13.95 -5.91
CA LEU A 85 4.34 14.79 -6.99
C LEU A 85 3.68 14.47 -8.34
N THR A 86 3.42 13.20 -8.63
CA THR A 86 2.69 12.79 -9.84
C THR A 86 1.26 13.37 -9.84
N ILE A 87 0.54 13.22 -8.74
CA ILE A 87 -0.83 13.74 -8.59
C ILE A 87 -0.86 15.27 -8.65
N LEU A 88 0.07 15.93 -7.96
CA LEU A 88 0.18 17.39 -7.98
C LEU A 88 0.59 17.93 -9.35
N ASN A 89 1.46 17.25 -10.10
CA ASN A 89 1.81 17.66 -11.46
C ASN A 89 0.63 17.52 -12.44
N LEU A 90 -0.25 16.54 -12.22
CA LEU A 90 -1.49 16.38 -13.00
C LEU A 90 -2.51 17.50 -12.71
N ILE A 91 -2.57 17.99 -11.47
CA ILE A 91 -3.56 18.99 -11.04
C ILE A 91 -2.99 20.43 -11.14
N TYR A 92 -1.69 20.61 -10.94
CA TYR A 92 -0.96 21.87 -10.90
C TYR A 92 0.41 21.74 -11.58
N PRO A 93 0.48 21.88 -12.91
CA PRO A 93 1.68 21.58 -13.69
C PRO A 93 2.84 22.59 -13.52
N SER A 94 2.77 23.53 -12.57
CA SER A 94 3.81 24.55 -12.37
C SER A 94 4.69 24.27 -11.13
N PRO A 95 6.02 24.26 -11.27
CA PRO A 95 6.94 23.91 -10.18
C PRO A 95 7.09 25.00 -9.09
N PHE A 96 6.32 26.09 -9.14
CA PHE A 96 6.57 27.31 -8.36
C PHE A 96 5.57 27.61 -7.23
N ASN A 97 4.67 26.70 -6.85
CA ASN A 97 3.67 26.94 -5.78
C ASN A 97 3.81 26.05 -4.53
N PHE A 98 5.02 25.55 -4.26
CA PHE A 98 5.35 24.68 -3.12
C PHE A 98 4.90 25.22 -1.74
N TRP A 99 4.83 26.54 -1.56
CA TRP A 99 4.49 27.17 -0.27
C TRP A 99 3.01 27.56 -0.10
N LYS A 100 2.15 27.41 -1.12
CA LYS A 100 0.72 27.77 -1.04
C LYS A 100 -0.22 26.61 -0.70
N THR A 101 0.25 25.36 -0.71
CA THR A 101 -0.55 24.15 -0.42
C THR A 101 -0.39 23.65 1.03
N ALA A 102 0.10 24.49 1.95
CA ALA A 102 0.35 24.18 3.36
C ALA A 102 -0.85 23.61 4.16
N THR A 103 -2.05 23.58 3.57
CA THR A 103 -3.22 22.87 4.10
C THR A 103 -3.09 21.34 4.02
N ILE A 104 -2.37 20.80 3.02
CA ILE A 104 -2.13 19.35 2.87
C ILE A 104 -1.03 18.88 3.85
N ALA A 105 0.00 19.70 4.05
CA ALA A 105 1.06 19.44 5.05
C ALA A 105 0.52 19.35 6.48
N ARG A 106 -0.62 19.98 6.79
CA ARG A 106 -1.28 19.86 8.09
C ARG A 106 -1.86 18.46 8.35
N ARG A 107 -2.13 17.68 7.30
CA ARG A 107 -2.45 16.23 7.39
C ARG A 107 -1.21 15.34 7.44
N CYS A 108 -0.03 15.85 7.07
CA CYS A 108 1.25 15.14 7.26
C CYS A 108 1.73 15.18 8.73
N LEU A 109 1.36 16.19 9.52
CA LEU A 109 1.79 16.31 10.92
C LEU A 109 0.96 15.46 11.90
N THR A 110 -0.20 14.95 11.50
CA THR A 110 -0.98 13.98 12.28
C THR A 110 -0.53 12.53 12.09
N TRP A 111 0.53 12.29 11.31
CA TRP A 111 1.12 10.95 11.07
C TRP A 111 2.22 10.56 12.07
N LEU A 112 2.63 11.47 12.96
CA LEU A 112 3.71 11.26 13.93
C LEU A 112 3.21 11.01 15.37
N VAL A 113 1.89 10.89 15.58
CA VAL A 113 1.26 10.60 16.87
C VAL A 113 0.17 9.56 16.69
#